data_AF-A0A936YX66-F1
#
_entry.id   AF-A0A936YX66-F1
#
_cell.length_a   1.000
_cell.length_b   1.000
_cell.length_c   1.000
_cell.angle_alpha   90.00
_cell.angle_beta   90.00
_cell.angle_gamma   90.00
#
_symmetry.space_group_name_H-M   'P 1'
#
loop_
_entity.id
_entity.type
_entity.pdbx_description
1 polymer ?
#
loop_
_entity_poly.entity_id
_entity_poly.type
_entity_poly.pdbx_seq_one_letter_code
_entity_poly.pdbx_strand_id
1 'polypeptide(L)'
;MQGEAIYKGATRPAMKLGVPLVPLVVLFGTGMLLILWGGILVSGWIALGVVVAFVPALLWMRFVTAKDDQRFRQMFVALKLRLHDRNRRFWHARSYAPTLYRGARDAWHI
;
A
#
# COMPACT_ATOMS: atom_id res chain seq x y z
N MET A 1 24.96 10.07 18.54
CA MET A 1 24.31 10.88 17.49
C MET A 1 22.81 10.75 17.68
N GLN A 2 22.16 11.75 18.29
CA GLN A 2 20.71 11.81 18.32
C GLN A 2 20.26 12.08 16.89
N GLY A 3 19.74 11.06 16.21
CA GLY A 3 19.23 11.25 14.86
C GLY A 3 18.04 12.19 14.94
N GLU A 4 18.20 13.41 14.44
CA GLU A 4 17.05 14.29 14.22
C GLU A 4 16.00 13.48 13.46
N ALA A 5 14.76 13.49 13.95
CA ALA A 5 13.67 12.80 13.30
C ALA A 5 13.34 13.54 12.00
N ILE A 6 14.10 13.27 10.94
CA ILE A 6 13.80 13.76 9.60
C ILE A 6 12.40 13.27 9.26
N TYR A 7 11.50 14.22 9.01
CA TYR A 7 10.13 13.93 8.63
C TYR A 7 10.14 13.14 7.31
N LYS A 8 9.99 11.81 7.39
CA LYS A 8 9.99 10.89 6.23
C LYS A 8 8.89 11.19 5.20
N GLY A 9 7.94 12.06 5.54
CA GLY A 9 6.98 12.58 4.57
C GLY A 9 7.60 13.49 3.52
N ALA A 10 8.73 14.14 3.82
CA ALA A 10 9.47 15.01 2.90
C ALA A 10 10.45 14.26 1.98
N THR A 11 10.70 12.98 2.23
CA THR A 11 11.57 12.16 1.40
C THR A 11 10.77 11.43 0.33
N ARG A 12 11.07 11.72 -0.94
CA ARG A 12 10.58 11.01 -2.12
C ARG A 12 10.81 9.49 -1.99
N PRO A 13 9.84 8.63 -2.33
CA PRO A 13 10.08 7.19 -2.29
C PRO A 13 10.98 6.79 -3.46
N ALA A 14 11.71 5.68 -3.33
CA ALA A 14 12.46 5.12 -4.44
C ALA A 14 11.48 4.74 -5.58
N MET A 15 11.73 5.20 -6.80
CA MET A 15 10.84 4.96 -7.96
C MET A 15 11.61 4.42 -9.17
N LYS A 16 10.93 3.60 -9.98
CA LYS A 16 11.40 3.11 -11.29
C LYS A 16 10.28 3.30 -12.31
N LEU A 17 10.61 3.87 -13.47
CA LEU A 17 9.64 4.15 -14.54
C LEU A 17 8.41 4.97 -14.08
N GLY A 18 8.56 5.81 -13.04
CA GLY A 18 7.47 6.60 -12.46
C GLY A 18 6.59 5.84 -11.45
N VAL A 19 6.92 4.59 -11.12
CA VAL A 19 6.20 3.77 -10.13
C VAL A 19 7.08 3.60 -8.87
N PRO A 20 6.53 3.78 -7.64
CA PRO A 20 7.28 3.52 -6.42
C PRO A 20 7.68 2.04 -6.29
N LEU A 21 8.86 1.80 -5.73
CA LEU A 21 9.51 0.48 -5.72
C LEU A 21 8.72 -0.55 -4.91
N VAL A 22 8.12 -0.16 -3.79
CA VAL A 22 7.30 -1.06 -2.97
C VAL A 22 6.07 -1.57 -3.75
N PRO A 23 5.20 -0.70 -4.32
CA PRO A 23 4.13 -1.13 -5.24
C PRO A 23 4.61 -2.02 -6.39
N LEU A 24 5.78 -1.72 -6.98
CA LEU A 24 6.33 -2.50 -8.06
C LEU A 24 6.68 -3.93 -7.61
N VAL A 25 7.37 -4.07 -6.48
CA VAL A 25 7.69 -5.38 -5.88
C VAL A 25 6.43 -6.16 -5.55
N VAL A 26 5.39 -5.49 -5.01
CA VAL A 26 4.10 -6.13 -4.73
C VAL A 26 3.46 -6.63 -6.04
N LEU A 27 3.46 -5.84 -7.11
CA LEU A 27 2.90 -6.24 -8.40
C LEU A 27 3.60 -7.48 -8.98
N PHE A 28 4.94 -7.47 -9.03
CA PHE A 28 5.71 -8.61 -9.53
C PHE A 28 5.58 -9.84 -8.62
N GLY A 29 5.69 -9.67 -7.31
CA GLY A 29 5.60 -10.77 -6.35
C GLY A 29 4.23 -11.42 -6.34
N THR A 30 3.16 -10.63 -6.33
CA THR A 30 1.79 -11.16 -6.41
C THR A 30 1.50 -11.79 -7.77
N GLY A 31 1.92 -11.16 -8.86
CA GLY A 31 1.79 -11.74 -10.21
C GLY A 31 2.51 -13.08 -10.34
N MET A 32 3.74 -13.19 -9.84
CA MET A 32 4.49 -14.45 -9.81
C MET A 32 3.75 -15.54 -9.01
N LEU A 33 3.27 -15.22 -7.81
CA LEU A 33 2.53 -16.17 -6.98
C LEU A 33 1.22 -16.62 -7.65
N LEU A 34 0.50 -15.70 -8.31
CA LEU A 34 -0.72 -16.02 -9.04
C LEU A 34 -0.46 -16.90 -10.25
N ILE A 35 0.62 -16.64 -11.01
CA ILE A 35 1.04 -17.49 -12.12
C ILE A 35 1.39 -18.89 -11.61
N LEU A 36 2.25 -18.98 -10.59
CA LEU A 36 2.74 -20.25 -10.06
C LEU A 36 1.59 -21.07 -9.46
N TRP A 37 0.92 -20.54 -8.45
CA TRP A 37 -0.09 -21.29 -7.71
C TRP A 37 -1.41 -21.37 -8.46
N GLY A 38 -1.84 -20.30 -9.13
CA GLY A 38 -3.06 -20.31 -9.93
C GLY A 38 -2.93 -21.20 -11.16
N GLY A 39 -1.75 -21.19 -11.81
CA GLY A 39 -1.46 -22.09 -12.93
C GLY A 39 -1.54 -23.57 -12.53
N ILE A 40 -0.95 -23.93 -11.38
CA ILE A 40 -0.91 -25.31 -10.89
C ILE A 40 -2.26 -25.76 -10.31
N LEU A 41 -2.89 -24.95 -9.47
CA LEU A 41 -4.06 -25.36 -8.67
C LEU A 41 -5.39 -25.15 -9.38
N VAL A 42 -5.45 -24.30 -10.41
CA VAL A 42 -6.71 -23.91 -11.05
C VAL A 42 -6.64 -24.10 -12.56
N SER A 43 -5.80 -23.33 -13.25
CA SER A 43 -5.68 -23.41 -14.71
C SER A 43 -4.51 -22.58 -15.23
N GLY A 44 -3.82 -23.10 -16.25
CA GLY A 44 -2.79 -22.36 -16.99
C GLY A 44 -3.29 -21.04 -17.60
N TRP A 45 -4.60 -20.89 -17.85
CA TRP A 45 -5.20 -19.63 -18.32
C TRP A 45 -4.99 -18.46 -17.35
N ILE A 46 -4.79 -18.73 -16.05
CA ILE A 46 -4.47 -17.67 -15.07
C ILE A 46 -3.16 -16.98 -15.43
N ALA A 47 -2.16 -17.71 -15.93
CA ALA A 47 -0.88 -17.11 -16.29
C ALA A 47 -1.05 -16.08 -17.42
N LEU A 48 -1.86 -16.41 -18.43
CA LEU A 48 -2.19 -15.49 -19.51
C LEU A 48 -2.92 -14.25 -18.98
N GLY A 49 -3.91 -14.45 -18.10
CA GLY A 49 -4.65 -13.35 -17.47
C GLY A 49 -3.73 -12.39 -16.71
N VAL A 50 -2.78 -12.92 -15.93
CA VAL A 50 -1.81 -12.10 -15.17
C VAL A 50 -0.90 -11.29 -16.11
N VAL A 51 -0.38 -11.91 -17.18
CA VAL A 51 0.49 -11.23 -18.16
C VAL A 51 -0.26 -10.10 -18.85
N VAL A 52 -1.51 -10.34 -19.29
CA VAL A 52 -2.35 -9.32 -19.92
C VAL A 52 -2.68 -8.19 -18.96
N ALA A 53 -2.95 -8.49 -17.68
CA ALA A 53 -3.24 -7.49 -16.65
C ALA A 53 -2.02 -6.68 -16.21
N PHE A 54 -0.80 -7.13 -16.51
CA PHE A 54 0.43 -6.50 -16.02
C PHE A 54 0.64 -5.09 -16.58
N VAL A 55 0.50 -4.94 -17.90
CA VAL A 55 0.64 -3.65 -18.59
C VAL A 55 -0.37 -2.60 -18.11
N PRO A 56 -1.70 -2.87 -18.07
CA PRO A 56 -2.65 -1.88 -17.59
C PRO A 56 -2.43 -1.55 -16.11
N ALA A 57 -2.02 -2.52 -15.27
CA ALA A 57 -1.66 -2.24 -13.88
C ALA A 57 -0.49 -1.25 -13.78
N LEU A 58 0.58 -1.44 -14.56
CA LEU A 58 1.73 -0.51 -14.59
C LEU A 58 1.34 0.89 -15.08
N LEU A 59 0.54 0.98 -16.14
CA LEU A 59 0.06 2.27 -16.66
C LEU A 59 -0.80 3.00 -15.64
N TRP A 60 -1.71 2.28 -14.97
CA TRP A 60 -2.51 2.83 -13.90
C TRP A 60 -1.65 3.33 -12.74
N MET A 61 -0.65 2.55 -12.31
CA MET A 61 0.27 2.97 -11.25
C MET A 61 1.00 4.27 -11.62
N ARG A 62 1.51 4.38 -12.85
CA ARG A 62 2.15 5.62 -13.35
C ARG A 62 1.19 6.80 -13.39
N PHE A 63 -0.06 6.57 -13.79
CA PHE A 63 -1.07 7.62 -13.83
C PHE A 63 -1.38 8.16 -12.43
N VAL A 64 -1.55 7.26 -11.45
CA VAL A 64 -1.83 7.62 -10.06
C VAL A 64 -0.68 8.40 -9.43
N THR A 65 0.57 8.05 -9.75
CA THR A 65 1.77 8.70 -9.19
C THR A 65 2.26 9.90 -10.01
N ALA A 66 1.62 10.23 -11.13
CA ALA A 66 2.03 11.34 -11.99
C ALA A 66 1.95 12.71 -11.28
N LYS A 67 1.01 12.86 -10.35
CA LYS A 67 0.80 14.11 -9.58
C LYS A 67 1.43 14.08 -8.19
N ASP A 68 1.48 12.90 -7.56
CA ASP A 68 1.93 12.72 -6.19
C ASP A 68 2.64 11.37 -6.07
N ASP A 69 3.94 11.38 -5.83
CA ASP A 69 4.76 10.18 -5.71
C ASP A 69 4.51 9.40 -4.40
N GLN A 70 3.86 10.02 -3.41
CA GLN A 70 3.45 9.41 -2.15
C GLN A 70 2.02 8.88 -2.19
N ARG A 71 1.32 8.94 -3.34
CA ARG A 71 -0.09 8.57 -3.44
C ARG A 71 -0.36 7.14 -2.96
N PHE A 72 0.50 6.18 -3.31
CA PHE A 72 0.38 4.79 -2.83
C PHE A 72 0.53 4.68 -1.31
N ARG A 73 1.45 5.44 -0.70
CA ARG A 73 1.61 5.48 0.75
C ARG A 73 0.36 6.06 1.43
N GLN A 74 -0.21 7.13 0.87
CA GLN A 74 -1.46 7.71 1.36
C GLN A 74 -2.62 6.72 1.25
N MET A 75 -2.75 6.01 0.12
CA MET A 75 -3.77 4.97 -0.06
C MET A 75 -3.63 3.85 0.97
N PHE A 76 -2.40 3.39 1.23
CA PHE A 76 -2.12 2.38 2.25
C PHE A 76 -2.49 2.86 3.66
N VAL A 77 -2.08 4.08 4.04
CA VAL A 77 -2.44 4.66 5.34
C VAL A 77 -3.95 4.81 5.45
N ALA A 78 -4.63 5.34 4.43
CA ALA A 78 -6.08 5.47 4.41
C ALA A 78 -6.79 4.11 4.56
N LEU A 79 -6.30 3.06 3.91
CA LEU A 79 -6.82 1.70 4.06
C LEU A 79 -6.60 1.18 5.48
N LYS A 80 -5.38 1.28 6.02
CA LYS A 80 -5.07 0.86 7.39
C LYS A 80 -6.00 1.56 8.38
N LEU A 81 -6.13 2.87 8.28
CA LEU A 81 -7.01 3.67 9.10
C LEU A 81 -8.47 3.23 8.97
N ARG A 82 -8.95 2.92 7.77
CA ARG A 82 -10.32 2.41 7.53
C ARG A 82 -10.57 1.05 8.19
N LEU A 83 -9.61 0.13 8.11
CA LEU A 83 -9.74 -1.21 8.69
C LEU A 83 -9.70 -1.20 10.23
N HIS A 84 -9.02 -0.23 10.84
CA HIS A 84 -8.86 -0.13 12.30
C HIS A 84 -9.94 0.72 12.99
N ASP A 85 -10.98 1.14 12.26
CA ASP A 85 -12.08 1.93 12.82
C ASP A 85 -13.25 1.06 13.28
N ARG A 86 -13.02 0.32 14.37
CA ARG A 86 -13.97 -0.68 14.88
C ARG A 86 -15.25 -0.06 15.43
N ASN A 87 -15.18 1.18 15.93
CA ASN A 87 -16.28 1.81 16.65
C ASN A 87 -17.05 2.84 15.80
N ARG A 88 -16.81 2.85 14.48
CA ARG A 88 -17.48 3.73 13.51
C ARG A 88 -18.99 3.73 13.62
N ARG A 89 -19.58 2.56 13.88
CA ARG A 89 -21.05 2.39 13.97
C ARG A 89 -21.67 3.10 15.16
N PHE A 90 -20.90 3.30 16.23
CA PHE A 90 -21.37 3.98 17.43
C PHE A 90 -21.10 5.49 17.37
N TRP A 91 -19.88 5.90 17.00
CA TRP A 91 -19.47 7.30 17.09
C TRP A 91 -19.71 8.11 15.81
N HIS A 92 -19.86 7.48 14.64
CA HIS A 92 -19.94 8.13 13.32
C HIS A 92 -18.82 9.13 12.98
N ALA A 93 -17.79 9.24 13.83
CA ALA A 93 -16.69 10.16 13.73
C ALA A 93 -15.38 9.44 14.07
N ARG A 94 -14.26 10.04 13.65
CA ARG A 94 -12.93 9.49 13.90
C ARG A 94 -11.95 10.58 14.29
N SER A 95 -11.19 10.35 15.35
CA SER A 95 -10.13 11.24 15.81
C SER A 95 -8.81 10.47 15.87
N TYR A 96 -7.73 11.12 15.43
CA TYR A 96 -6.38 10.59 15.50
C TYR A 96 -5.50 11.60 16.22
N ALA A 97 -4.85 11.18 17.30
CA ALA A 97 -3.89 11.99 18.00
C ALA A 97 -2.46 11.66 17.51
N PRO A 98 -1.59 12.66 17.29
CA PRO A 98 -0.18 12.41 16.98
C PRO A 98 0.59 11.89 18.19
N THR A 99 0.00 11.98 19.39
CA THR A 99 0.59 11.60 20.67
C THR A 99 -0.20 10.46 21.28
N LEU A 100 0.52 9.54 21.91
CA LEU A 100 -0.08 8.49 22.73
C LEU A 100 -0.17 8.98 24.17
N TYR A 101 -1.40 8.98 24.70
CA TYR A 101 -1.60 9.19 26.12
C TYR A 101 -1.10 7.97 26.89
N ARG A 102 -0.50 8.21 28.07
CA ARG A 102 -0.01 7.15 28.95
C ARG A 102 -1.16 6.19 29.28
N GLY A 103 -1.02 4.92 28.92
CA GLY A 103 -2.04 3.87 29.11
C GLY A 103 -2.91 3.57 27.89
N ALA A 104 -2.78 4.32 26.79
CA ALA A 104 -3.48 4.03 25.54
C ALA A 104 -2.90 2.77 24.86
N ARG A 105 -3.77 1.87 24.39
CA ARG A 105 -3.42 0.59 23.74
C ARG A 105 -3.73 0.55 22.24
N ASP A 106 -4.20 1.67 21.69
CA ASP A 106 -4.71 1.81 20.32
C ASP A 106 -3.61 2.05 19.27
N ALA A 107 -2.39 2.42 19.67
CA ALA A 107 -1.28 2.66 18.74
C ALA A 107 -0.73 1.40 18.06
N TRP A 108 -0.78 0.26 18.76
CA TRP A 108 -0.02 -0.94 18.41
C TRP A 108 -0.97 -2.09 18.09
N HIS A 109 -1.79 -1.90 17.06
CA HIS A 109 -2.23 -3.01 16.26
C HIS A 109 -1.15 -3.23 15.18
N ILE A 110 -0.14 -4.04 15.54
CA ILE A 110 0.87 -4.57 14.61
C ILE A 110 0.20 -5.70 13.82
#